data_AF-A0A959JBS2-F1
#
_entry.id   AF-A0A959JBS2-F1
#
_cell.length_a   1.000
_cell.length_b   1.000
_cell.length_c   1.000
_cell.angle_alpha   90.00
_cell.angle_beta   90.00
_cell.angle_gamma   90.00
#
_symmetry.space_group_name_H-M   'P 1'
#
loop_
_entity.id
_entity.type
_entity.pdbx_description
1 polymer ?
#
loop_
_entity_poly.entity_id
_entity_poly.type
_entity_poly.pdbx_seq_one_letter_code
_entity_poly.pdbx_strand_id
1 'polypeptide(L)' 'MDHLIYVSSDLQKGMEEIEALLGVRPVEGGQHPKFGTHNAVVS' A
#
# COMPACT_ATOMS: atom_id res chain seq x y z
N MET A 1 -4.47 -8.85 -16.01
CA MET A 1 -4.31 -8.40 -14.60
C MET A 1 -3.72 -7.01 -14.65
N ASP A 2 -4.29 -6.08 -13.90
CA ASP A 2 -3.88 -4.66 -13.90
C ASP A 2 -3.01 -4.33 -12.70
N HIS A 3 -3.43 -4.72 -11.49
CA HIS A 3 -2.68 -4.53 -10.25
C HIS A 3 -2.98 -5.65 -9.24
N LEU A 4 -2.12 -5.76 -8.21
CA LEU A 4 -2.31 -6.62 -7.04
C LEU A 4 -2.64 -5.73 -5.82
N ILE A 5 -3.53 -6.20 -4.95
CA ILE A 5 -3.81 -5.54 -3.67
C ILE A 5 -3.20 -6.36 -2.53
N TYR A 6 -2.35 -5.72 -1.74
CA TYR A 6 -1.83 -6.25 -0.48
C TYR A 6 -2.50 -5.50 0.68
N VAL A 7 -3.24 -6.22 1.53
CA VAL A 7 -4.01 -5.60 2.63
C VAL A 7 -3.22 -5.73 3.93
N SER A 8 -3.04 -4.60 4.62
CA SER A 8 -2.46 -4.52 5.96
C SER A 8 -3.42 -3.80 6.91
N SER A 9 -3.39 -4.17 8.19
CA SER A 9 -4.10 -3.44 9.26
C SER A 9 -3.45 -2.10 9.61
N ASP A 10 -2.22 -1.87 9.15
CA ASP A 10 -1.45 -0.64 9.29
C ASP A 10 -0.71 -0.36 7.97
N LEU A 11 -1.03 0.78 7.35
CA LEU A 11 -0.49 1.10 6.02
C LEU A 11 1.03 1.26 6.07
N GLN A 12 1.57 1.88 7.12
CA GLN A 12 3.01 2.11 7.24
C GLN A 12 3.76 0.78 7.35
N LYS A 13 3.27 -0.14 8.20
CA LYS A 13 3.86 -1.49 8.31
C LYS A 13 3.81 -2.25 6.99
N GLY A 14 2.68 -2.18 6.30
CA GLY A 14 2.55 -2.80 4.97
C GLY A 14 3.54 -2.22 3.96
N MET A 15 3.80 -0.90 4.01
CA MET A 15 4.80 -0.27 3.15
C MET A 15 6.22 -0.73 3.46
N GLU A 16 6.58 -0.86 4.73
CA GLU A 16 7.89 -1.36 5.17
C GLU A 16 8.11 -2.81 4.73
N GLU A 17 7.09 -3.67 4.87
CA GLU A 17 7.15 -5.05 4.42
C GLU A 17 7.32 -5.16 2.89
N ILE A 18 6.57 -4.37 2.12
CA ILE A 18 6.68 -4.36 0.66
C ILE A 18 8.03 -3.77 0.21
N GLU A 19 8.53 -2.73 0.87
CA GLU A 19 9.87 -2.19 0.61
C GLU A 19 10.96 -3.23 0.87
N ALA A 20 10.87 -4.00 1.96
CA ALA A 20 11.82 -5.07 2.26
C ALA A 20 11.77 -6.23 1.26
N LEU A 21 10.59 -6.56 0.73
CA LEU A 21 10.40 -7.66 -0.23
C LEU A 21 10.80 -7.29 -1.66
N LEU A 22 10.46 -6.07 -2.09
CA LEU A 22 10.61 -5.65 -3.49
C LEU A 22 11.79 -4.70 -3.71
N GLY A 23 12.38 -4.14 -2.64
CA GLY A 23 13.44 -3.13 -2.71
C GLY A 23 12.97 -1.75 -3.19
N VAL A 24 11.66 -1.54 -3.34
CA VAL A 24 11.05 -0.28 -3.78
C VAL A 24 10.04 0.17 -2.74
N ARG A 25 10.23 1.39 -2.23
CA ARG A 25 9.32 1.98 -1.25
C ARG A 25 8.00 2.40 -1.94
N PRO A 26 6.84 1.93 -1.46
CA PRO A 26 5.56 2.44 -1.95
C PRO A 26 5.42 3.93 -1.65
N VAL A 27 4.65 4.64 -2.48
CA VAL A 27 4.34 6.06 -2.29
C VAL A 27 2.90 6.18 -1.80
N GLU A 28 2.65 7.04 -0.81
CA GLU A 28 1.30 7.31 -0.32
C GLU A 28 0.36 7.67 -1.48
N GLY A 29 -0.80 7.01 -1.51
CA GLY A 29 -1.83 7.21 -2.52
C GLY A 29 -2.98 8.05 -1.99
N GLY A 30 -4.19 7.52 -2.13
CA GLY A 30 -5.43 8.20 -1.77
C GLY A 30 -6.07 7.64 -0.51
N GLN A 31 -6.98 8.44 0.05
CA GLN A 31 -7.94 7.98 1.06
C GLN A 31 -9.26 7.66 0.38
N HIS A 32 -9.96 6.65 0.90
CA HIS A 32 -11.29 6.23 0.45
C HIS A 32 -12.27 6.34 1.63
N PRO A 33 -12.79 7.54 1.94
CA PRO A 33 -13.57 7.79 3.16
C PRO A 33 -14.81 6.90 3.29
N LYS A 34 -15.48 6.60 2.17
CA LYS A 34 -16.66 5.72 2.14
C LYS A 34 -16.37 4.31 2.68
N PHE A 35 -15.12 3.85 2.55
CA PHE A 35 -14.70 2.52 2.94
C PHE A 35 -13.81 2.52 4.20
N GLY A 36 -13.43 3.71 4.70
CA GLY A 36 -12.53 3.83 5.85
C GLY A 36 -11.11 3.30 5.57
N THR A 37 -10.68 3.29 4.30
CA THR A 37 -9.35 2.81 3.89
C THR A 37 -8.52 3.92 3.26
N HIS A 38 -7.23 3.67 3.15
CA HIS A 38 -6.26 4.47 2.42
C HIS A 38 -5.18 3.53 1.88
N ASN A 39 -4.43 3.94 0.86
CA ASN A 39 -3.45 3.08 0.21
C ASN A 39 -2.10 3.77 -0.04
N ALA A 40 -1.15 2.95 -0.48
CA ALA A 40 0.11 3.35 -1.08
C ALA A 40 0.32 2.51 -2.34
N VAL A 41 1.09 3.01 -3.29
CA VAL A 41 1.25 2.43 -4.63
C VAL A 41 2.72 2.27 -4.97
N VAL A 42 3.08 1.14 -5.56
CA VAL A 42 4.38 0.92 -6.21
C VAL A 42 4.16 1.04 -7.72
N SER A 43 5.02 1.80 -8.42
CA SER A 43 4.99 1.98 -9.88
C SER A 43 6.14 1.27 -10.55
#